data_AF-A0A1G3X573-F1
#
_entry.id   AF-A0A1G3X573-F1
#
_cell.length_a   1.000
_cell.length_b   1.000
_cell.length_c   1.000
_cell.angle_alpha   90.00
_cell.angle_beta   90.00
_cell.angle_gamma   90.00
#
_symmetry.space_group_name_H-M   'P 1'
#
loop_
_entity.id
_entity.type
_entity.pdbx_description
1 polymer ?
#
loop_
_entity_poly.entity_id
_entity_poly.type
_entity_poly.pdbx_seq_one_letter_code
_entity_poly.pdbx_strand_id
1 'polypeptide(L)' 'MKSFIKFSDDLPLIIKILLALLWGVYWGIYRIVKGIDTNNVVLIIIGILVFPFGFFFMIVDTISLILYKKLVWLA' A
#
# COMPACT_ATOMS: atom_id res chain seq x y z
N MET A 1 4.00 7.27 13.14
CA MET A 1 4.19 6.86 11.73
C MET A 1 4.91 5.53 11.63
N LYS A 2 6.13 5.39 12.14
CA LYS A 2 6.90 4.13 12.16
C LYS A 2 6.17 2.91 12.73
N SER A 3 5.43 3.05 13.83
CA SER A 3 4.66 1.94 14.41
C SER A 3 3.56 1.42 13.48
N PHE A 4 2.90 2.31 12.73
CA PHE A 4 1.86 1.93 11.78
C PHE A 4 2.45 1.25 10.53
N ILE A 5 3.58 1.77 10.04
CA ILE A 5 4.32 1.18 8.91
C ILE A 5 4.79 -0.22 9.29
N LYS A 6 5.43 -0.36 10.46
CA LYS A 6 5.88 -1.66 10.97
C LYS A 6 4.73 -2.65 11.15
N PHE A 7 3.62 -2.21 11.76
CA PHE A 7 2.42 -3.04 11.87
C PHE A 7 1.92 -3.53 10.50
N SER A 8 1.87 -2.63 9.51
CA SER A 8 1.46 -2.94 8.13
C SER A 8 2.43 -3.89 7.42
N ASP A 9 3.73 -3.77 7.71
CA ASP A 9 4.78 -4.63 7.15
C ASP A 9 4.76 -6.03 7.79
N ASP A 10 4.44 -6.14 9.08
CA ASP A 10 4.39 -7.40 9.84
C ASP A 10 3.07 -8.19 9.63
N LEU A 11 2.07 -7.59 8.97
CA LEU A 11 0.80 -8.26 8.68
C LEU A 11 0.99 -9.52 7.80
N PRO A 12 0.31 -10.64 8.11
CA PRO A 12 0.36 -11.85 7.30
C PRO A 12 -0.24 -11.61 5.92
N LEU A 13 0.26 -12.35 4.92
CA LEU A 13 -0.08 -12.19 3.50
C LEU A 13 -1.59 -12.19 3.22
N ILE A 14 -2.32 -13.09 3.87
CA ILE A 14 -3.78 -13.21 3.72
C ILE A 14 -4.50 -11.92 4.11
N ILE A 15 -4.10 -11.30 5.23
CA ILE A 15 -4.72 -10.06 5.68
C ILE A 15 -4.32 -8.91 4.75
N LYS A 16 -3.08 -8.90 4.27
CA LYS A 16 -2.62 -7.90 3.28
C LYS A 16 -3.45 -7.93 1.99
N ILE A 17 -3.74 -9.13 1.48
CA ILE A 17 -4.57 -9.33 0.29
C ILE A 17 -6.02 -8.89 0.55
N LEU A 18 -6.56 -9.23 1.73
CA LEU A 18 -7.91 -8.83 2.12
C LEU A 18 -8.04 -7.29 2.19
N LEU A 19 -7.03 -6.61 2.73
CA LEU A 19 -6.93 -5.14 2.77
C LEU A 19 -6.73 -4.53 1.38
N ALA A 20 -6.08 -5.23 0.45
CA ALA A 20 -5.95 -4.78 -0.93
C ALA A 20 -7.30 -4.79 -1.65
N LEU A 21 -8.11 -5.83 -1.46
CA LEU A 21 -9.46 -5.97 -2.03
C LEU A 21 -10.46 -4.93 -1.50
N LEU A 22 -10.20 -4.31 -0.36
CA LEU A 22 -11.00 -3.20 0.18
C LEU A 22 -10.65 -1.86 -0.50
N TRP A 23 -10.80 -1.82 -1.83
CA TRP A 23 -10.62 -0.62 -2.69
C TRP A 23 -9.20 -0.03 -2.69
N GLY A 24 -8.21 -0.72 -2.10
CA GLY A 24 -6.83 -0.24 -2.00
C GLY A 24 -6.63 1.00 -1.12
N VAL A 25 -7.67 1.58 -0.52
CA VAL A 25 -7.60 2.83 0.28
C VAL A 25 -6.63 2.69 1.45
N TYR A 26 -6.66 1.53 2.12
CA TYR A 26 -5.73 1.23 3.21
C TYR A 26 -4.26 1.34 2.74
N TRP A 27 -3.96 0.78 1.56
CA TRP A 27 -2.61 0.83 0.99
C TRP A 27 -2.24 2.21 0.45
N GLY A 28 -3.21 2.98 -0.03
CA GLY A 28 -3.04 4.40 -0.34
C GLY A 28 -2.59 5.19 0.90
N ILE A 29 -3.28 5.04 2.03
CA ILE A 29 -2.92 5.69 3.30
C ILE A 29 -1.54 5.21 3.78
N TYR A 30 -1.27 3.90 3.71
CA TYR A 30 0.05 3.35 4.03
C TYR A 30 1.17 3.99 3.20
N ARG A 31 0.99 4.14 1.88
CA ARG A 31 1.96 4.79 0.99
C ARG A 31 2.18 6.25 1.36
N ILE A 32 1.13 6.99 1.70
CA ILE A 32 1.24 8.39 2.15
C ILE A 32 2.05 8.46 3.45
N VAL A 33 1.68 7.66 4.45
CA VAL A 33 2.37 7.64 5.76
C VAL A 33 3.83 7.23 5.62
N LYS A 34 4.12 6.21 4.79
CA LYS A 34 5.49 5.77 4.51
C LYS A 34 6.28 6.80 3.70
N GLY A 35 5.65 7.45 2.74
CA GLY A 35 6.25 8.54 1.97
C GLY A 35 6.65 9.73 2.84
N ILE A 36 5.81 10.11 3.81
CA ILE A 36 6.13 11.16 4.78
C ILE A 36 7.30 10.74 5.69
N ASP A 37 7.28 9.51 6.22
CA ASP A 37 8.36 9.01 7.10
C ASP A 37 9.71 8.86 6.39
N THR A 38 9.68 8.51 5.09
CA THR A 38 10.88 8.34 4.25
C THR A 38 11.25 9.59 3.43
N ASN A 39 10.50 10.69 3.60
CA ASN A 39 10.64 11.92 2.81
C ASN A 39 10.62 11.69 1.28
N ASN A 40 9.81 10.74 0.83
CA ASN A 40 9.66 10.35 -0.55
C ASN A 40 8.34 10.86 -1.13
N VAL A 41 8.42 11.91 -1.93
CA VAL A 41 7.27 12.59 -2.54
C VAL A 41 6.54 11.70 -3.55
N VAL A 42 7.25 10.82 -4.27
CA VAL A 42 6.66 9.91 -5.25
C VAL A 42 5.67 8.96 -4.57
N LEU A 43 6.05 8.45 -3.41
CA LEU A 43 5.21 7.59 -2.56
C LEU A 43 3.90 8.29 -2.13
N ILE A 44 4.00 9.56 -1.77
CA ILE A 44 2.85 10.37 -1.36
C ILE A 44 1.91 10.59 -2.54
N ILE A 45 2.45 10.98 -3.71
CA ILE A 45 1.67 11.21 -4.93
C ILE A 45 0.92 9.92 -5.32
N ILE A 46 1.60 8.78 -5.32
CA ILE A 46 0.99 7.49 -5.65
C ILE A 46 -0.10 7.14 -4.65
N GLY A 47 0.13 7.34 -3.35
CA GLY A 47 -0.87 7.11 -2.32
C GLY A 47 -2.14 7.97 -2.49
N ILE A 48 -1.99 9.21 -2.98
CA ILE A 48 -3.11 10.09 -3.33
C ILE A 48 -3.83 9.63 -4.60
N LEU A 49 -3.09 9.14 -5.61
CA LEU A 49 -3.66 8.62 -6.86
C LEU A 49 -4.51 7.35 -6.66
N VAL A 50 -4.34 6.64 -5.54
CA VAL A 50 -5.21 5.51 -5.19
C VAL A 50 -6.66 5.93 -4.99
N PHE A 51 -6.96 7.16 -4.57
CA PHE A 51 -8.35 7.59 -4.36
C PHE A 51 -9.17 7.66 -5.67
N PRO A 52 -8.70 8.37 -6.72
CA PRO A 52 -9.39 8.38 -8.01
C PRO A 52 -9.21 7.09 -8.84
N PHE A 53 -8.10 6.35 -8.67
CA PHE A 53 -7.78 5.15 -9.47
C PHE A 53 -7.80 3.85 -8.66
N GLY A 54 -8.57 3.79 -7.57
CA GLY A 54 -8.52 2.71 -6.57
C GLY A 54 -8.70 1.30 -7.13
N PHE A 55 -9.54 1.14 -8.15
CA PHE A 55 -9.76 -0.16 -8.79
C PHE A 55 -8.51 -0.68 -9.53
N PHE A 56 -7.78 0.20 -10.21
CA PHE A 56 -6.55 -0.17 -10.90
C PHE A 56 -5.47 -0.54 -9.88
N PHE A 57 -5.32 0.26 -8.83
CA PHE A 57 -4.37 -0.01 -7.75
C PHE A 57 -4.71 -1.27 -6.97
N MET A 58 -5.99 -1.59 -6.74
CA MET A 58 -6.41 -2.85 -6.12
C MET A 58 -5.89 -4.07 -6.88
N ILE A 59 -6.02 -4.08 -8.21
CA ILE A 59 -5.55 -5.19 -9.05
C ILE A 59 -4.03 -5.30 -8.98
N VAL A 60 -3.33 -4.18 -9.18
CA VAL A 60 -1.85 -4.13 -9.13
C VAL A 60 -1.31 -4.55 -7.76
N ASP A 61 -1.94 -4.12 -6.68
CA ASP A 61 -1.55 -4.41 -5.30
C ASP A 61 -1.79 -5.88 -4.96
N THR A 62 -2.91 -6.44 -5.40
CA THR A 62 -3.23 -7.86 -5.24
C THR A 62 -2.22 -8.73 -5.99
N ILE A 63 -1.93 -8.40 -7.25
CA ILE A 63 -0.93 -9.13 -8.07
C ILE A 63 0.47 -9.03 -7.43
N SER A 64 0.84 -7.83 -6.97
CA SER A 64 2.13 -7.60 -6.30
C SER A 64 2.28 -8.42 -5.03
N LEU A 65 1.24 -8.46 -4.19
CA LEU A 65 1.20 -9.26 -2.97
C LEU A 65 1.28 -10.76 -3.26
N ILE A 66 0.62 -11.25 -4.30
CA ILE A 66 0.68 -12.68 -4.67
C ILE A 66 2.08 -13.06 -5.18
N LEU A 67 2.66 -12.26 -6.07
CA LEU A 67 3.93 -12.59 -6.73
C LEU A 67 5.14 -12.36 -5.83
N TYR A 68 5.15 -11.28 -5.05
CA TYR A 68 6.34 -10.84 -4.32
C TYR A 68 6.17 -10.88 -2.80
N LYS A 69 4.98 -11.24 -2.31
CA LYS A 69 4.63 -11.23 -0.89
C LYS A 69 4.76 -9.85 -0.21
N LYS A 70 4.95 -8.81 -1.02
CA LYS A 70 5.09 -7.41 -0.62
C LYS A 70 4.56 -6.51 -1.73
N LEU A 71 4.27 -5.26 -1.37
CA LEU A 71 3.86 -4.27 -2.36
C LEU A 71 5.11 -3.77 -3.10
N VAL A 72 5.28 -4.22 -4.34
CA VAL A 72 6.49 -3.94 -5.15
C VAL A 72 6.60 -2.47 -5.53
N TRP A 73 5.48 -1.80 -5.70
CA TRP A 73 5.41 -0.42 -6.18
C TRP A 73 5.52 0.57 -5.02
N LEU A 74 6.65 0.49 -4.31
CA LEU A 74 7.08 1.35 -3.18
C LEU A 74 6.47 0.95 -1.82
N ALA A 75 6.84 -0.23 -1.33
CA ALA A 75 6.91 -0.57 0.09
C ALA A 75 8.19 -1.37 0.33
#